data_AF-G9PMF1-F1
#
_entry.id   AF-G9PMF1-F1
#
_cell.length_a   1.000
_cell.length_b   1.000
_cell.length_c   1.000
_cell.angle_alpha   90.00
_cell.angle_beta   90.00
_cell.angle_gamma   90.00
#
_symmetry.space_group_name_H-M   'P 1'
#
loop_
_entity.id
_entity.type
_entity.pdbx_description
1 polymer ?
#
loop_
_entity_poly.entity_id
_entity_poly.type
_entity_poly.pdbx_seq_one_letter_code
_entity_poly.pdbx_strand_id
1 'polypeptide(L)'
;MSPSLFGEPRLVYVPALEQMTDALLADLIAYVGAADPEVSVILRHNGGQRGKRLLDAIKASPYPTVQCDAIKSAKDKSSLVVADVRRAGRSIAPEAVGALVDALGSDVRELCSAVDQLLADTQGTISVDHVRTYYAGRIEATGFTVGRRRRS
;
A
#
# COMPACT_ATOMS: atom_id res chain seq x y z
N MET A 1 3.44 3.35 47.05
CA MET A 1 4.08 2.93 45.78
C MET A 1 3.35 3.62 44.66
N SER A 2 3.89 4.75 44.21
CA SER A 2 3.27 5.57 43.17
C SER A 2 3.28 4.79 41.85
N PRO A 3 2.14 4.63 41.17
CA PRO A 3 2.09 3.98 39.87
C PRO A 3 2.80 4.90 38.88
N SER A 4 3.84 4.38 38.22
CA SER A 4 4.72 5.18 37.37
C SER A 4 3.99 5.72 36.15
N LEU A 5 4.06 7.02 35.96
CA LEU A 5 3.57 7.82 34.82
C LEU A 5 4.43 7.64 33.54
N PHE A 6 5.13 6.50 33.43
CA PHE A 6 6.19 6.21 32.46
C PHE A 6 5.97 4.90 31.68
N GLY A 7 4.75 4.39 31.64
CA GLY A 7 4.35 3.37 30.66
C GLY A 7 4.20 3.99 29.27
N GLU A 8 5.24 4.68 28.78
CA GLU A 8 5.25 5.27 27.45
C GLU A 8 5.45 4.14 26.43
N PRO A 9 4.48 3.87 25.54
CA PRO A 9 4.64 2.86 24.51
C PRO A 9 5.82 3.25 23.62
N ARG A 10 6.86 2.40 23.61
CA ARG A 10 8.08 2.67 22.84
C ARG A 10 7.89 2.14 21.43
N LEU A 11 8.06 3.00 20.43
CA LEU A 11 8.04 2.63 19.02
C LEU A 11 9.46 2.54 18.49
N VAL A 12 9.89 1.35 18.07
CA VAL A 12 11.18 1.14 17.41
C VAL A 12 10.94 0.92 15.93
N TYR A 13 11.39 1.87 15.10
CA TYR A 13 11.34 1.75 13.65
C TYR A 13 12.72 1.38 13.10
N VAL A 14 12.82 0.22 12.46
CA VAL A 14 14.05 -0.23 11.79
C VAL A 14 13.80 -0.21 10.28
N PRO A 15 14.24 0.84 9.57
CA PRO A 15 14.21 0.85 8.11
C PRO A 15 15.34 0.01 7.52
N ALA A 16 15.14 -0.42 6.28
CA ALA A 16 16.18 -1.03 5.44
C ALA A 16 16.83 -2.30 6.01
N LEU A 17 16.02 -3.25 6.47
CA LEU A 17 16.51 -4.54 6.98
C LEU A 17 17.37 -5.32 5.98
N GLU A 18 17.29 -5.03 4.68
CA GLU A 18 18.14 -5.63 3.66
C GLU A 18 19.65 -5.36 3.85
N GLN A 19 20.00 -4.28 4.57
CA GLN A 19 21.38 -3.91 4.88
C GLN A 19 21.86 -4.41 6.25
N MET A 20 21.05 -5.20 6.95
CA MET A 20 21.40 -5.63 8.30
C MET A 20 22.60 -6.58 8.34
N THR A 21 23.33 -6.49 9.44
CA THR A 21 24.39 -7.43 9.79
C THR A 21 23.80 -8.72 10.34
N ASP A 22 24.56 -9.82 10.24
CA ASP A 22 24.10 -11.12 10.72
C ASP A 22 23.93 -11.15 12.25
N ALA A 23 24.64 -10.27 12.97
CA ALA A 23 24.46 -10.05 14.40
C ALA A 23 23.08 -9.43 14.71
N LEU A 24 22.69 -8.37 14.00
CA LEU A 24 21.37 -7.74 14.18
C LEU A 24 20.23 -8.71 13.82
N LEU A 25 20.43 -9.57 12.81
CA LEU A 25 19.49 -10.63 12.46
C LEU A 25 19.26 -11.62 13.62
N ALA A 26 20.33 -12.08 14.26
CA ALA A 26 20.23 -13.01 15.38
C ALA A 26 19.52 -12.38 16.59
N ASP A 27 19.86 -11.13 16.92
CA ASP A 27 19.24 -10.37 18.01
C ASP A 27 17.76 -10.13 17.77
N LEU A 28 17.36 -9.76 16.54
CA LEU A 28 15.95 -9.56 16.19
C LEU A 28 15.14 -10.86 16.25
N ILE A 29 15.71 -11.99 15.82
CA ILE A 29 15.03 -13.29 15.91
C ILE A 29 14.82 -13.68 17.38
N ALA A 30 15.83 -13.49 18.24
CA ALA A 30 15.71 -13.71 19.66
C ALA A 30 14.66 -12.78 20.30
N TYR A 31 14.63 -11.51 19.88
CA TYR A 31 13.68 -10.52 20.35
C TYR A 31 12.22 -10.84 19.93
N VAL A 32 11.98 -11.35 18.71
CA VAL A 32 10.63 -11.76 18.27
C VAL A 32 10.04 -12.85 19.19
N GLY A 33 10.88 -13.73 19.73
CA GLY A 33 10.47 -14.77 20.68
C GLY A 33 10.19 -14.26 22.10
N ALA A 34 10.74 -13.10 22.48
CA ALA A 34 10.62 -12.50 23.80
C ALA A 34 10.24 -11.02 23.71
N ALA A 35 9.30 -10.69 22.81
CA ALA A 35 8.94 -9.30 22.56
C ALA A 35 8.22 -8.72 23.78
N ASP A 36 8.64 -7.54 24.20
CA ASP A 36 8.01 -6.82 25.30
C ASP A 36 6.64 -6.27 24.84
N PRO A 37 5.53 -6.57 25.56
CA PRO A 37 4.20 -6.07 25.19
C PRO A 37 4.08 -4.54 25.26
N GLU A 38 5.00 -3.84 25.93
CA GLU A 38 5.02 -2.36 26.00
C GLU A 38 5.79 -1.71 24.83
N VAL A 39 6.42 -2.52 23.96
CA VAL A 39 7.26 -2.03 22.85
C VAL A 39 6.70 -2.48 21.50
N SER A 40 6.31 -1.52 20.67
CA SER A 40 5.95 -1.77 19.27
C SER A 40 7.19 -1.69 18.39
N VAL A 41 7.51 -2.76 17.67
CA VAL A 41 8.63 -2.77 16.73
C VAL A 41 8.11 -2.88 15.30
N ILE A 42 8.45 -1.89 14.46
CA ILE A 42 8.13 -1.88 13.04
C ILE A 42 9.41 -2.16 12.26
N LEU A 43 9.41 -3.31 11.57
CA LEU A 43 10.51 -3.77 10.75
C LEU A 43 10.14 -3.58 9.28
N ARG A 44 10.88 -2.73 8.56
CA ARG A 44 10.68 -2.52 7.11
C ARG A 44 11.79 -3.17 6.30
N HIS A 45 11.42 -4.18 5.54
CA HIS A 45 12.28 -4.84 4.57
C HIS A 45 11.87 -4.44 3.14
N ASN A 46 12.78 -3.82 2.38
CA ASN A 46 12.47 -3.37 1.00
C ASN A 46 12.66 -4.47 -0.06
N GLY A 47 12.83 -5.72 0.36
CA GLY A 47 13.07 -6.87 -0.51
C GLY A 47 14.57 -7.20 -0.64
N GLY A 48 14.85 -8.48 -0.90
CA GLY A 48 16.21 -9.02 -0.91
C GLY A 48 16.25 -10.42 -0.32
N GLN A 49 17.33 -11.17 -0.59
CA GLN A 49 17.55 -12.50 0.02
C GLN A 49 17.97 -12.37 1.50
N ARG A 50 18.55 -11.22 1.86
CA ARG A 50 19.08 -10.94 3.20
C ARG A 50 17.92 -10.54 4.11
N GLY A 51 17.65 -11.37 5.13
CA GLY A 51 16.51 -11.20 6.04
C GLY A 51 15.35 -12.16 5.85
N LYS A 52 15.45 -13.09 4.88
CA LYS A 52 14.49 -14.18 4.73
C LYS A 52 14.28 -14.99 6.01
N ARG A 53 15.36 -15.29 6.75
CA ARG A 53 15.30 -15.98 8.05
C ARG A 53 14.44 -15.25 9.09
N LEU A 54 14.52 -13.91 9.12
CA LEU A 54 13.70 -13.10 10.01
C LEU A 54 12.24 -13.09 9.57
N LEU A 55 11.99 -12.96 8.26
CA LEU A 55 10.62 -13.04 7.71
C LEU A 55 9.98 -14.39 8.01
N ASP A 56 10.73 -15.49 7.88
CA ASP A 56 10.25 -16.84 8.21
C ASP A 56 9.95 -16.97 9.70
N ALA A 57 10.80 -16.39 10.58
CA ALA A 57 10.56 -16.35 12.02
C ALA A 57 9.34 -15.50 12.40
N ILE A 58 9.14 -14.33 11.79
CA ILE A 58 7.98 -13.47 12.03
C ILE A 58 6.71 -14.13 11.49
N LYS A 59 6.75 -14.79 10.33
CA LYS A 59 5.62 -15.57 9.78
C LYS A 59 5.23 -16.75 10.66
N ALA A 60 6.19 -17.35 11.36
CA ALA A 60 5.92 -18.38 12.36
C ALA A 60 5.41 -17.82 13.70
N SER A 61 5.48 -16.50 13.88
CA SER A 61 5.05 -15.78 15.08
C SER A 61 3.62 -15.24 14.90
N PRO A 62 2.86 -14.95 15.98
CA PRO A 62 1.51 -14.40 15.88
C PRO A 62 1.44 -12.93 15.40
N TYR A 63 2.56 -12.30 15.02
CA TYR A 63 2.58 -10.88 14.65
C TYR A 63 2.09 -10.63 13.22
N PRO A 64 1.39 -9.51 12.97
CA PRO A 64 0.89 -9.18 11.64
C PRO A 64 2.04 -8.87 10.68
N THR A 65 2.03 -9.49 9.51
CA THR A 65 2.95 -9.18 8.40
C THR A 65 2.19 -8.49 7.28
N VAL A 66 2.71 -7.35 6.81
CA VAL A 66 2.15 -6.62 5.68
C VAL A 66 3.12 -6.69 4.52
N GLN A 67 2.73 -7.37 3.45
CA GLN A 67 3.51 -7.46 2.22
C GLN A 67 3.18 -6.27 1.32
N CYS A 68 4.15 -5.37 1.15
CA CYS A 68 4.02 -4.19 0.30
C CYS A 68 4.74 -4.46 -1.03
N ASP A 69 4.11 -5.25 -1.90
CA ASP A 69 4.67 -5.55 -3.21
C ASP A 69 4.65 -4.32 -4.14
N ALA A 70 5.64 -4.25 -5.02
CA ALA A 70 5.71 -3.18 -6.00
C ALA A 70 4.56 -3.32 -7.01
N ILE A 71 3.72 -2.29 -7.08
CA ILE A 71 2.58 -2.21 -7.99
C ILE A 71 3.10 -1.85 -9.39
N LYS A 72 3.34 -2.89 -10.20
CA LYS A 72 3.92 -2.75 -11.54
C LYS A 72 2.89 -2.99 -12.64
N SER A 73 1.91 -3.87 -12.40
CA SER A 73 0.91 -4.22 -13.40
C SER A 73 -0.34 -3.35 -13.29
N ALA A 74 -1.02 -3.13 -14.42
CA ALA A 74 -2.34 -2.50 -14.45
C ALA A 74 -3.34 -3.27 -13.56
N LYS A 75 -3.24 -4.60 -13.51
CA LYS A 75 -4.06 -5.46 -12.64
C LYS A 75 -3.84 -5.18 -11.15
N ASP A 76 -2.60 -4.92 -10.74
CA ASP A 76 -2.27 -4.62 -9.34
C ASP A 76 -2.84 -3.24 -8.96
N LYS A 77 -2.76 -2.27 -9.88
CA LYS A 77 -3.36 -0.93 -9.71
C LYS A 77 -4.88 -1.03 -9.56
N SER A 78 -5.55 -1.80 -10.43
CA SER A 78 -6.99 -2.03 -10.31
C SER A 78 -7.35 -2.70 -8.99
N SER A 79 -6.56 -3.69 -8.56
CA SER A 79 -6.79 -4.38 -7.28
C SER A 79 -6.57 -3.46 -6.08
N LEU A 80 -5.59 -2.55 -6.14
CA LEU A 80 -5.38 -1.53 -5.12
C LEU A 80 -6.58 -0.59 -5.02
N VAL A 81 -7.05 -0.04 -6.14
CA VAL A 81 -8.22 0.86 -6.16
C VAL A 81 -9.44 0.19 -5.54
N VAL A 82 -9.72 -1.06 -5.94
CA VAL A 82 -10.84 -1.83 -5.38
C VAL A 82 -10.66 -2.09 -3.89
N ALA A 83 -9.44 -2.41 -3.44
CA ALA A 83 -9.15 -2.66 -2.03
C ALA A 83 -9.29 -1.39 -1.16
N ASP A 84 -8.85 -0.24 -1.65
CA ASP A 84 -8.96 1.04 -0.94
C ASP A 84 -10.42 1.50 -0.85
N VAL A 85 -11.18 1.42 -1.94
CA VAL A 85 -12.62 1.71 -1.94
C VAL A 85 -13.39 0.78 -1.00
N ARG A 86 -13.04 -0.52 -1.00
CA ARG A 86 -13.63 -1.50 -0.08
C ARG A 86 -13.27 -1.21 1.39
N ARG A 87 -12.04 -0.75 1.66
CA ARG A 87 -11.61 -0.35 3.01
C ARG A 87 -12.41 0.85 3.53
N ALA A 88 -12.79 1.76 2.65
CA ALA A 88 -13.70 2.85 2.94
C ALA A 88 -15.18 2.43 3.05
N GLY A 89 -15.49 1.14 2.94
CA GLY A 89 -16.86 0.61 3.01
C GLY A 89 -17.71 0.95 1.78
N ARG A 90 -17.07 1.23 0.64
CA ARG A 90 -17.72 1.59 -0.63
C ARG A 90 -17.50 0.50 -1.68
N SER A 91 -18.20 0.64 -2.80
CA SER A 91 -18.04 -0.19 -3.99
C SER A 91 -17.75 0.69 -5.21
N ILE A 92 -16.97 0.17 -6.15
CA ILE A 92 -16.63 0.84 -7.41
C ILE A 92 -16.94 -0.10 -8.59
N ALA A 93 -17.50 0.45 -9.66
CA ALA A 93 -17.76 -0.31 -10.89
C ALA A 93 -16.43 -0.69 -11.58
N PRO A 94 -16.28 -1.92 -12.12
CA PRO A 94 -15.06 -2.35 -12.81
C PRO A 94 -14.62 -1.41 -13.94
N GLU A 95 -15.59 -0.85 -14.66
CA GLU A 95 -15.37 0.11 -15.75
C GLU A 95 -14.79 1.43 -15.23
N ALA A 96 -15.17 1.85 -14.02
CA ALA A 96 -14.67 3.05 -13.36
C ALA A 96 -13.22 2.86 -12.89
N VAL A 97 -12.90 1.66 -12.39
CA VAL A 97 -11.52 1.28 -12.05
C VAL A 97 -10.62 1.29 -13.29
N GLY A 98 -11.09 0.74 -14.41
CA GLY A 98 -10.37 0.77 -15.69
C GLY A 98 -10.06 2.20 -16.13
N ALA A 99 -11.08 3.06 -16.15
CA ALA A 99 -10.91 4.47 -16.52
C ALA A 99 -9.91 5.23 -15.61
N LEU A 100 -9.92 4.97 -14.30
CA LEU A 100 -8.95 5.57 -13.36
C LEU A 100 -7.53 5.08 -13.60
N VAL A 101 -7.35 3.77 -13.83
CA VAL A 101 -6.02 3.19 -14.09
C VAL A 101 -5.48 3.63 -15.45
N ASP A 102 -6.33 3.80 -16.46
CA ASP A 102 -5.91 4.31 -17.77
C ASP A 102 -5.54 5.80 -17.69
N ALA A 103 -6.23 6.59 -16.88
CA ALA A 103 -5.97 8.03 -16.75
C ALA A 103 -4.83 8.38 -15.79
N LEU A 104 -4.65 7.63 -14.70
CA LEU A 104 -3.70 7.92 -13.62
C LEU A 104 -2.68 6.80 -13.41
N GLY A 105 -2.64 5.83 -14.32
CA GLY A 105 -1.76 4.67 -14.20
C GLY A 105 -0.27 4.97 -14.30
N SER A 106 0.14 6.19 -14.65
CA SER A 106 1.55 6.59 -14.64
C SER A 106 2.11 6.75 -13.22
N ASP A 107 1.30 7.19 -12.25
CA ASP A 107 1.73 7.40 -10.87
C ASP A 107 0.73 6.81 -9.87
N VAL A 108 1.18 5.81 -9.11
CA VAL A 108 0.37 5.14 -8.09
C VAL A 108 -0.03 6.09 -6.97
N ARG A 109 0.81 7.08 -6.64
CA ARG A 109 0.47 8.08 -5.61
C ARG A 109 -0.65 8.99 -6.06
N GLU A 110 -0.63 9.40 -7.33
CA GLU A 110 -1.72 10.19 -7.91
C GLU A 110 -3.01 9.39 -7.97
N LEU A 111 -2.93 8.10 -8.35
CA LEU A 111 -4.07 7.19 -8.35
C LEU A 111 -4.69 7.05 -6.95
N CYS A 112 -3.90 6.83 -5.90
CA CYS A 112 -4.40 6.78 -4.52
C CYS A 112 -5.07 8.09 -4.11
N SER A 113 -4.40 9.21 -4.35
CA SER A 113 -4.95 10.54 -4.00
C SER A 113 -6.28 10.82 -4.71
N ALA A 114 -6.40 10.38 -5.96
CA ALA A 114 -7.63 10.53 -6.72
C ALA A 114 -8.79 9.67 -6.21
N VAL A 115 -8.49 8.45 -5.78
CA VAL A 115 -9.46 7.55 -5.13
C VAL A 115 -9.92 8.13 -3.80
N ASP A 116 -9.00 8.65 -2.98
CA ASP A 116 -9.34 9.29 -1.71
C ASP A 116 -10.24 10.52 -1.91
N GLN A 117 -9.97 11.33 -2.93
CA GLN A 117 -10.82 12.46 -3.30
C GLN A 117 -12.22 12.00 -3.73
N LEU A 118 -12.33 10.96 -4.58
CA LEU A 118 -13.63 10.39 -4.97
C LEU A 118 -14.39 9.86 -3.76
N LEU A 119 -13.71 9.20 -2.82
CA LEU A 119 -14.32 8.69 -1.61
C LEU A 119 -14.82 9.80 -0.68
N ALA A 120 -14.15 10.96 -0.66
CA ALA A 120 -14.58 12.13 0.08
C ALA A 120 -15.79 12.83 -0.56
N ASP A 121 -15.80 12.92 -1.89
CA ASP A 121 -16.80 13.70 -2.65
C ASP A 121 -18.03 12.88 -3.07
N THR A 122 -17.98 11.54 -2.99
CA THR A 122 -19.10 10.67 -3.38
C THR A 122 -19.62 9.84 -2.21
N GLN A 123 -20.94 9.63 -2.20
CA GLN A 123 -21.61 8.75 -1.25
C GLN A 123 -22.23 7.56 -1.99
N GLY A 124 -21.92 6.34 -1.54
CA GLY A 124 -22.45 5.10 -2.15
C GLY A 124 -21.50 4.47 -3.17
N THR A 125 -22.05 3.97 -4.27
CA THR A 125 -21.28 3.27 -5.31
C THR A 125 -20.62 4.27 -6.26
N ILE A 126 -19.30 4.17 -6.45
CA ILE A 126 -18.56 4.97 -7.43
C ILE A 126 -18.82 4.41 -8.83
N SER A 127 -19.51 5.18 -9.67
CA SER A 127 -19.78 4.85 -11.08
C SER A 127 -18.75 5.49 -12.01
N VAL A 128 -18.74 5.07 -13.27
CA VAL A 128 -17.93 5.67 -14.34
C VAL A 128 -18.26 7.15 -14.51
N ASP A 129 -19.53 7.53 -14.34
CA ASP A 129 -19.96 8.92 -14.50
C ASP A 129 -19.34 9.82 -13.43
N HIS A 130 -19.22 9.37 -12.17
CA HIS A 130 -18.50 10.12 -11.14
C HIS A 130 -17.02 10.30 -11.51
N VAL A 131 -16.36 9.24 -11.98
CA VAL A 131 -14.97 9.32 -12.44
C VAL A 131 -14.83 10.30 -13.60
N ARG A 132 -15.75 10.26 -14.57
CA ARG A 132 -15.76 11.19 -15.71
C ARG A 132 -16.03 12.62 -15.26
N THR A 133 -16.97 12.88 -14.36
CA THR A 133 -17.26 14.24 -13.90
C THR A 133 -16.07 14.87 -13.17
N TYR A 134 -15.36 14.11 -12.32
CA TYR A 134 -14.23 14.62 -11.54
C TYR A 134 -12.89 14.60 -12.29
N TYR A 135 -12.70 13.67 -13.23
CA TYR A 135 -11.43 13.49 -13.95
C TYR A 135 -11.54 13.63 -15.47
N ALA A 136 -12.66 14.12 -16.03
CA ALA A 136 -12.86 14.32 -17.47
C ALA A 136 -11.68 15.04 -18.13
N GLY A 137 -11.25 16.17 -17.57
CA GLY A 137 -10.16 16.98 -18.15
C GLY A 137 -8.79 16.26 -18.18
N ARG A 138 -8.57 15.26 -17.32
CA ARG A 138 -7.35 14.44 -17.32
C ARG A 138 -7.49 13.17 -18.17
N ILE A 139 -8.67 12.54 -18.16
CA ILE A 139 -9.01 11.39 -19.01
C ILE A 139 -8.96 11.78 -20.50
N GLU A 140 -9.45 12.96 -20.85
CA GLU A 140 -9.37 13.48 -22.23
C GLU A 140 -7.93 13.78 -22.65
N ALA A 141 -7.08 14.25 -21.73
CA ALA A 141 -5.67 14.54 -22.01
C ALA A 141 -4.83 13.27 -22.20
N THR A 142 -5.09 12.20 -21.45
CA THR A 142 -4.36 10.93 -21.57
C THR A 142 -4.90 10.03 -22.69
N GLY A 143 -6.18 10.17 -23.06
CA GLY A 143 -6.79 9.50 -24.21
C GLY A 143 -6.18 9.88 -25.58
N PHE A 144 -5.34 10.92 -25.63
CA PHE A 144 -4.71 11.40 -26.87
C PHE A 144 -3.29 10.88 -27.14
N THR A 145 -2.73 10.01 -26.30
CA THR A 145 -1.39 9.44 -26.56
C THR A 145 -1.44 7.96 -26.93
N VAL A 146 -1.82 7.67 -28.18
CA VAL A 146 -1.05 6.92 -29.19
C VAL A 146 -1.96 6.70 -30.41
N GLY A 147 -1.78 7.54 -31.42
CA GLY A 147 -2.13 7.17 -32.79
C GLY A 147 -1.13 6.14 -33.30
N ARG A 148 -1.59 4.97 -33.76
CA ARG A 148 -0.89 4.23 -34.81
C ARG A 148 -1.61 4.40 -36.14
N ARG A 149 -1.10 5.40 -36.86
CA ARG A 149 -1.03 5.56 -38.30
C ARG A 149 -0.92 4.20 -39.04
N ARG A 150 -1.88 3.90 -39.91
CA ARG A 150 -1.62 3.63 -41.35
C ARG A 150 -2.93 3.69 -42.15
N ARG A 151 -3.05 4.78 -42.92
CA ARG A 151 -3.78 4.79 -44.20
C ARG A 151 -3.02 3.91 -45.18
N SER A 152 -3.71 3.01 -45.86
CA SER A 152 -3.77 2.92 -47.34
C SER A 152 -4.87 1.94 -47.71
#